data_AF-A0A0F8Y6E1-F1
#
_entry.id   AF-A0A0F8Y6E1-F1
#
_cell.length_a   1.000
_cell.length_b   1.000
_cell.length_c   1.000
_cell.angle_alpha   90.00
_cell.angle_beta   90.00
_cell.angle_gamma   90.00
#
_symmetry.space_group_name_H-M   'P 1'
#
loop_
_entity.id
_entity.type
_entity.pdbx_description
1 polymer ?
#
loop_
_entity_poly.entity_id
_entity_poly.type
_entity_poly.pdbx_seq_one_letter_code
_entity_poly.pdbx_strand_id
1 'polypeptide(L)'
;AYLSDGDELEFDLEGELGAYDQDIIDDIHSGEFLSLYLDTNIKNIEALDLLTVELYNNGGLMSAYTQNITAEELIMNDFTIKVNLPTSSNSLKKIRLIPVFRTDAEYSQDNTIGIAQFQTIEWDPNLVSTNNDRKEYMQITLEHDLKTELNGLELAYVFNDKLQHLSFPYNITYILEEYSPTISSYILYIPSSYIDPDTNETLTFQEGDVIALRYNSPVKKGLSIGIGKLYLENRGYNYASHTDIPKAEVLLVNTSSDNAYSEFTSGYYYQTPIQLTPFSTEYNNRYSAVKIDLNFTSLYESTSSTVLNFTHIVFSVPNPTYELTINEIVILQESYEPTTQDGSFDGRTWQYTEIESFDADEAPEDDSYQLSLSNNPL
;
A
#
# COMPACT_ATOMS: atom_id res chain seq x y z
N ALA A 1 -0.23 8.46 18.40
CA ALA A 1 0.28 9.84 18.37
C ALA A 1 -0.15 10.52 17.07
N TYR A 2 -0.27 11.85 17.07
CA TYR A 2 -0.37 12.65 15.85
C TYR A 2 0.98 13.36 15.68
N LEU A 3 1.65 13.14 14.55
CA LEU A 3 2.97 13.67 14.25
C LEU A 3 2.86 14.68 13.11
N SER A 4 3.35 15.89 13.33
CA SER A 4 3.50 16.93 12.31
C SER A 4 4.95 17.01 11.85
N ASP A 5 5.25 17.95 10.95
CA ASP A 5 6.62 18.21 10.54
C ASP A 5 7.56 18.48 11.72
N GLY A 6 8.71 17.80 11.72
CA GLY A 6 9.69 17.91 12.80
C GLY A 6 9.32 17.20 14.10
N ASP A 7 8.11 16.62 14.23
CA ASP A 7 7.78 15.75 15.35
C ASP A 7 8.43 14.37 15.16
N GLU A 8 8.80 13.73 16.27
CA GLU A 8 9.35 12.38 16.30
C GLU A 8 8.59 11.51 17.31
N LEU A 9 8.45 10.22 17.02
CA LEU A 9 7.95 9.24 17.98
C LEU A 9 9.15 8.47 18.56
N GLU A 10 9.37 8.63 19.87
CA GLU A 10 10.42 7.92 20.60
C GLU A 10 9.84 6.68 21.30
N PHE A 11 10.52 5.55 21.13
CA PHE A 11 10.28 4.30 21.84
C PHE A 11 11.47 4.02 22.76
N ASP A 12 11.28 4.18 24.07
CA ASP A 12 12.28 3.88 25.10
C ASP A 12 12.35 2.36 25.30
N LEU A 13 13.31 1.72 24.64
CA LEU A 13 13.40 0.27 24.59
C LEU A 13 13.69 -0.32 25.98
N GLU A 14 14.59 0.30 26.74
CA GLU A 14 14.89 -0.11 28.13
C GLU A 14 13.67 0.11 29.05
N GLY A 15 13.01 1.26 28.93
CA GLY A 15 11.85 1.61 29.76
C GLY A 15 10.63 0.72 29.50
N GLU A 16 10.36 0.39 28.24
CA GLU A 16 9.18 -0.36 27.83
C GLU A 16 9.38 -1.88 27.93
N LEU A 17 10.49 -2.42 27.40
CA LEU A 17 10.73 -3.86 27.42
C LEU A 17 11.42 -4.34 28.69
N GLY A 18 12.40 -3.59 29.21
CA GLY A 18 13.14 -3.99 30.41
C GLY A 18 12.29 -3.99 31.68
N ALA A 19 11.24 -3.17 31.73
CA ALA A 19 10.25 -3.22 32.82
C ALA A 19 9.41 -4.51 32.80
N TYR A 20 9.29 -5.16 31.63
CA TYR A 20 8.59 -6.42 31.46
C TYR A 20 9.52 -7.62 31.64
N ASP A 21 10.65 -7.63 30.94
CA ASP A 21 11.65 -8.69 31.00
C ASP A 21 13.05 -8.15 30.64
N GLN A 22 13.94 -8.15 31.63
CA GLN A 22 15.32 -7.68 31.45
C GLN A 22 16.14 -8.61 30.57
N ASP A 23 15.82 -9.92 30.52
CA ASP A 23 16.56 -10.88 29.70
C ASP A 23 16.42 -10.52 28.21
N ILE A 24 15.26 -9.96 27.79
CA ILE A 24 15.06 -9.46 26.42
C ILE A 24 16.03 -8.32 26.09
N ILE A 25 16.27 -7.40 27.03
CA ILE A 25 17.21 -6.29 26.84
C ILE A 25 18.63 -6.83 26.74
N ASP A 26 19.00 -7.75 27.62
CA ASP A 26 20.32 -8.37 27.65
C ASP A 26 20.57 -9.17 26.35
N ASP A 27 19.56 -9.85 25.81
CA ASP A 27 19.59 -10.54 24.53
C ASP A 27 19.68 -9.56 23.34
N ILE A 28 18.99 -8.41 23.38
CA ILE A 28 19.17 -7.34 22.38
C ILE A 28 20.61 -6.79 22.43
N HIS A 29 21.15 -6.55 23.63
CA HIS A 29 22.50 -5.99 23.83
C HIS A 29 23.62 -6.98 23.53
N SER A 30 23.39 -8.27 23.68
CA SER A 30 24.32 -9.31 23.21
C SER A 30 24.21 -9.54 21.70
N GLY A 31 23.11 -9.07 21.10
CA GLY A 31 22.83 -9.24 19.69
C GLY A 31 22.32 -10.64 19.41
N GLU A 32 21.28 -11.09 20.08
CA GLU A 32 20.59 -12.36 19.75
C GLU A 32 19.42 -12.13 18.80
N PHE A 33 18.97 -10.87 18.67
CA PHE A 33 17.93 -10.47 17.73
C PHE A 33 18.50 -9.77 16.49
N LEU A 34 17.82 -9.95 15.36
CA LEU A 34 18.12 -9.34 14.06
C LEU A 34 17.27 -8.11 13.81
N SER A 35 16.01 -8.13 14.25
CA SER A 35 15.05 -7.07 13.96
C SER A 35 13.95 -7.00 15.02
N LEU A 36 13.37 -5.82 15.16
CA LEU A 36 12.17 -5.53 15.93
C LEU A 36 11.07 -5.13 14.94
N TYR A 37 9.92 -5.76 14.99
CA TYR A 37 8.77 -5.42 14.17
C TYR A 37 7.73 -4.71 15.02
N LEU A 38 7.24 -3.57 14.55
CA LEU A 38 6.17 -2.80 15.16
C LEU A 38 4.98 -2.85 14.22
N ASP A 39 3.93 -3.55 14.61
CA ASP A 39 2.63 -3.49 13.93
C ASP A 39 2.04 -2.10 14.19
N THR A 40 1.70 -1.36 13.14
CA THR A 40 1.21 0.01 13.27
C THR A 40 -0.08 0.26 12.52
N ASN A 41 -0.87 1.20 13.02
CA ASN A 41 -2.00 1.77 12.30
C ASN A 41 -1.64 3.20 11.93
N ILE A 42 -1.40 3.43 10.64
CA ILE A 42 -1.04 4.73 10.11
C ILE A 42 -2.23 5.29 9.33
N LYS A 43 -2.65 6.51 9.67
CA LYS A 43 -3.62 7.28 8.89
C LYS A 43 -2.93 8.45 8.21
N ASN A 44 -3.42 8.79 7.00
CA ASN A 44 -2.85 9.82 6.14
C ASN A 44 -1.45 9.42 5.63
N ILE A 45 -1.29 8.14 5.24
CA ILE A 45 -0.03 7.61 4.71
C ILE A 45 0.35 8.27 3.39
N GLU A 46 -0.62 8.76 2.64
CA GLU A 46 -0.46 9.38 1.33
C GLU A 46 0.33 10.71 1.40
N ALA A 47 0.37 11.33 2.59
CA ALA A 47 1.16 12.52 2.86
C ALA A 47 2.61 12.20 3.28
N LEU A 48 2.91 10.95 3.62
CA LEU A 48 4.25 10.50 3.99
C LEU A 48 5.06 10.21 2.73
N ASP A 49 6.32 10.64 2.71
CA ASP A 49 7.30 10.26 1.69
C ASP A 49 8.05 9.02 2.18
N LEU A 50 8.67 9.14 3.36
CA LEU A 50 9.33 8.03 4.04
C LEU A 50 9.29 8.20 5.55
N LEU A 51 9.53 7.10 6.26
CA LEU A 51 9.75 7.04 7.69
C LEU A 51 11.22 6.73 7.95
N THR A 52 11.94 7.67 8.55
CA THR A 52 13.30 7.44 9.02
C THR A 52 13.25 6.78 10.39
N VAL A 53 13.92 5.64 10.55
CA VAL A 53 14.12 5.00 11.85
C VAL A 53 15.56 5.16 12.28
N GLU A 54 15.75 5.69 13.47
CA GLU A 54 17.04 5.93 14.08
C GLU A 54 17.19 5.21 15.41
N LEU A 55 18.37 4.62 15.61
CA LEU A 55 18.73 3.94 16.85
C LEU A 55 19.64 4.83 17.69
N TYR A 56 19.41 4.88 19.00
CA TYR A 56 20.20 5.68 19.92
C TYR A 56 20.69 4.88 21.12
N ASN A 57 21.91 5.18 21.55
CA ASN A 57 22.48 4.72 22.81
C ASN A 57 22.86 5.93 23.69
N ASN A 58 23.52 5.68 24.82
CA ASN A 58 23.98 6.76 25.72
C ASN A 58 25.01 7.70 25.08
N GLY A 59 25.68 7.28 24.00
CA GLY A 59 26.61 8.09 23.22
C GLY A 59 25.96 8.92 22.10
N GLY A 60 24.67 8.73 21.84
CA GLY A 60 23.91 9.43 20.80
C GLY A 60 23.43 8.50 19.68
N LEU A 61 23.27 9.07 18.48
CA LEU A 61 22.78 8.38 17.29
C LEU A 61 23.75 7.26 16.85
N MET A 62 23.23 6.06 16.64
CA MET A 62 23.94 4.92 16.08
C MET A 62 23.77 4.92 14.55
N SER A 63 24.42 5.88 13.88
CA SER A 63 24.18 6.21 12.45
C SER A 63 24.32 5.04 11.45
N ALA A 64 25.11 4.02 11.79
CA ALA A 64 25.26 2.82 10.96
C ALA A 64 23.97 1.98 10.83
N TYR A 65 22.98 2.24 11.67
CA TYR A 65 21.70 1.53 11.72
C TYR A 65 20.50 2.42 11.34
N THR A 66 20.75 3.65 10.89
CA THR A 66 19.68 4.50 10.36
C THR A 66 19.13 3.87 9.09
N GLN A 67 17.81 3.79 9.01
CA GLN A 67 17.09 3.18 7.89
C GLN A 67 15.95 4.10 7.47
N ASN A 68 15.69 4.13 6.17
CA ASN A 68 14.54 4.83 5.60
C ASN A 68 13.59 3.77 5.06
N ILE A 69 12.32 3.87 5.43
CA ILE A 69 11.26 2.99 4.94
C ILE A 69 10.30 3.87 4.15
N THR A 70 10.11 3.58 2.87
CA THR A 70 9.20 4.37 2.02
C THR A 70 7.74 4.14 2.39
N ALA A 71 6.85 5.06 1.99
CA ALA A 71 5.42 4.88 2.16
C ALA A 71 4.91 3.61 1.44
N GLU A 72 5.39 3.33 0.22
CA GLU A 72 5.08 2.10 -0.52
C GLU A 72 5.51 0.85 0.25
N GLU A 73 6.73 0.83 0.80
CA GLU A 73 7.19 -0.31 1.62
C GLU A 73 6.33 -0.50 2.87
N LEU A 74 5.87 0.57 3.51
CA LEU A 74 4.94 0.45 4.65
C LEU A 74 3.61 -0.15 4.21
N ILE A 75 3.04 0.30 3.09
CA ILE A 75 1.76 -0.22 2.56
C ILE A 75 1.91 -1.70 2.18
N MET A 76 2.99 -2.06 1.49
CA MET A 76 3.28 -3.44 1.10
C MET A 76 3.43 -4.41 2.29
N ASN A 77 3.85 -3.89 3.45
CA ASN A 77 4.07 -4.68 4.66
C ASN A 77 2.94 -4.51 5.69
N ASP A 78 1.72 -4.23 5.24
CA ASP A 78 0.53 -4.04 6.11
C ASP A 78 0.78 -3.03 7.25
N PHE A 79 1.53 -1.96 6.97
CA PHE A 79 1.98 -0.93 7.92
C PHE A 79 2.84 -1.45 9.07
N THR A 80 3.50 -2.60 8.90
CA THR A 80 4.48 -3.11 9.88
C THR A 80 5.84 -2.45 9.66
N ILE A 81 6.34 -1.76 10.68
CA ILE A 81 7.68 -1.17 10.68
C ILE A 81 8.68 -2.22 11.15
N LYS A 82 9.57 -2.65 10.25
CA LYS A 82 10.72 -3.47 10.60
C LYS A 82 11.90 -2.59 10.97
N VAL A 83 12.41 -2.70 12.19
CA VAL A 83 13.61 -2.02 12.68
C VAL A 83 14.76 -3.01 12.76
N ASN A 84 15.84 -2.78 12.00
CA ASN A 84 17.03 -3.62 12.06
C ASN A 84 17.79 -3.35 13.35
N LEU A 85 18.12 -4.40 14.10
CA LEU A 85 18.82 -4.28 15.38
C LEU A 85 20.33 -4.53 15.22
N PRO A 86 21.17 -3.95 16.09
CA PRO A 86 22.61 -4.20 16.06
C PRO A 86 22.91 -5.66 16.33
N THR A 87 23.72 -6.25 15.46
CA THR A 87 23.97 -7.68 15.56
C THR A 87 25.16 -8.07 16.44
N SER A 88 26.01 -7.13 16.78
CA SER A 88 27.09 -7.33 17.75
C SER A 88 26.65 -6.85 19.13
N SER A 89 27.50 -7.11 20.13
CA SER A 89 27.35 -6.47 21.43
C SER A 89 27.17 -4.96 21.27
N ASN A 90 26.14 -4.42 21.91
CA ASN A 90 25.69 -3.04 21.74
C ASN A 90 25.08 -2.50 23.05
N SER A 91 24.65 -1.24 23.00
CA SER A 91 24.03 -0.53 24.12
C SER A 91 22.79 0.25 23.66
N LEU A 92 22.03 -0.34 22.73
CA LEU A 92 20.80 0.25 22.20
C LEU A 92 19.85 0.60 23.34
N LYS A 93 19.36 1.83 23.36
CA LYS A 93 18.48 2.32 24.41
C LYS A 93 17.11 2.72 23.90
N LYS A 94 17.05 3.38 22.74
CA LYS A 94 15.81 3.91 22.21
C LYS A 94 15.79 3.91 20.69
N ILE A 95 14.59 3.88 20.15
CA ILE A 95 14.29 3.92 18.72
C ILE A 95 13.49 5.19 18.46
N ARG A 96 13.80 5.91 17.40
CA ARG A 96 13.05 7.09 16.97
C ARG A 96 12.48 6.87 15.58
N LEU A 97 11.19 7.14 15.42
CA LEU A 97 10.48 7.12 14.16
C LEU A 97 10.21 8.58 13.76
N ILE A 98 10.79 9.00 12.66
CA ILE A 98 10.80 10.39 12.20
C ILE A 98 10.11 10.41 10.82
N PRO A 99 8.86 10.89 10.73
CA PRO A 99 8.16 11.00 9.46
C PRO A 99 8.79 12.12 8.61
N VAL A 100 9.00 11.83 7.33
CA VAL A 100 9.35 12.81 6.31
C VAL A 100 8.15 12.95 5.39
N PHE A 101 7.53 14.13 5.40
CA PHE A 101 6.33 14.38 4.60
C PHE A 101 6.68 14.76 3.17
N ARG A 102 5.77 14.42 2.25
CA ARG A 102 5.85 14.85 0.85
C ARG A 102 5.82 16.37 0.75
N THR A 103 6.55 16.88 -0.24
CA THR A 103 6.68 18.33 -0.49
C THR A 103 6.22 18.73 -1.89
N ASP A 104 5.60 17.80 -2.62
CA ASP A 104 5.02 18.06 -3.93
C ASP A 104 3.80 19.01 -3.86
N ALA A 105 3.32 19.39 -5.03
CA ALA A 105 2.21 20.33 -5.22
C ALA A 105 0.95 19.96 -4.41
N GLU A 106 0.64 18.67 -4.30
CA GLU A 106 -0.61 18.19 -3.71
C GLU A 106 -0.50 18.06 -2.20
N TYR A 107 0.63 17.55 -1.70
CA TYR A 107 0.83 17.26 -0.27
C TYR A 107 1.76 18.24 0.45
N SER A 108 2.20 19.32 -0.21
CA SER A 108 3.00 20.39 0.41
C SER A 108 2.35 20.90 1.70
N GLN A 109 3.18 21.19 2.71
CA GLN A 109 2.71 21.68 4.01
C GLN A 109 2.07 23.07 3.96
N ASP A 110 2.54 23.88 3.00
CA ASP A 110 1.93 25.16 2.67
C ASP A 110 0.51 24.97 2.10
N ASN A 111 0.14 23.72 1.73
CA ASN A 111 -1.17 23.31 1.25
C ASN A 111 -1.64 24.27 0.14
N THR A 112 -0.73 24.61 -0.78
CA THR A 112 -0.97 25.70 -1.73
C THR A 112 -2.10 25.34 -2.69
N ILE A 113 -2.14 24.08 -3.14
CA ILE A 113 -3.12 23.56 -4.11
C ILE A 113 -4.17 22.67 -3.42
N GLY A 114 -3.75 21.81 -2.48
CA GLY A 114 -4.60 20.82 -1.85
C GLY A 114 -4.72 19.52 -2.65
N ILE A 115 -5.49 18.57 -2.13
CA ILE A 115 -5.70 17.25 -2.76
C ILE A 115 -6.91 17.36 -3.68
N ALA A 116 -6.77 17.00 -4.95
CA ALA A 116 -7.88 17.01 -5.90
C ALA A 116 -8.91 15.92 -5.53
N GLN A 117 -10.17 16.32 -5.46
CA GLN A 117 -11.32 15.46 -5.20
C GLN A 117 -12.28 15.54 -6.38
N PHE A 118 -12.93 14.42 -6.67
CA PHE A 118 -13.87 14.29 -7.79
C PHE A 118 -15.18 13.70 -7.30
N GLN A 119 -16.30 14.25 -7.76
CA GLN A 119 -17.64 13.74 -7.47
C GLN A 119 -18.49 13.79 -8.74
N THR A 120 -19.16 12.69 -9.08
CA THR A 120 -20.09 12.65 -10.21
C THR A 120 -21.50 12.83 -9.69
N ILE A 121 -22.26 13.73 -10.33
CA ILE A 121 -23.55 14.18 -9.83
C ILE A 121 -24.54 14.16 -10.99
N GLU A 122 -25.71 13.60 -10.76
CA GLU A 122 -26.85 13.71 -11.65
C GLU A 122 -27.69 14.92 -11.22
N TRP A 123 -28.09 15.74 -12.18
CA TRP A 123 -28.84 16.96 -11.91
C TRP A 123 -30.27 16.63 -11.50
N ASP A 124 -30.60 16.96 -10.25
CA ASP A 124 -31.93 16.76 -9.67
C ASP A 124 -32.60 18.12 -9.40
N PRO A 125 -33.68 18.46 -10.13
CA PRO A 125 -34.45 19.68 -9.90
C PRO A 125 -34.98 19.83 -8.47
N ASN A 126 -35.15 18.75 -7.71
CA ASN A 126 -35.60 18.80 -6.32
C ASN A 126 -34.53 19.36 -5.36
N LEU A 127 -33.26 19.32 -5.76
CA LEU A 127 -32.13 19.90 -5.03
C LEU A 127 -31.83 21.36 -5.46
N VAL A 128 -32.57 21.87 -6.45
CA VAL A 128 -32.46 23.24 -6.92
C VAL A 128 -33.29 24.17 -6.04
N SER A 129 -32.66 25.25 -5.59
CA SER A 129 -33.31 26.26 -4.76
C SER A 129 -32.97 27.67 -5.25
N THR A 130 -33.93 28.59 -5.10
CA THR A 130 -33.70 30.01 -5.37
C THR A 130 -33.13 30.69 -4.13
N ASN A 131 -31.91 31.20 -4.24
CA ASN A 131 -31.25 31.91 -3.14
C ASN A 131 -31.73 33.37 -3.02
N ASN A 132 -31.26 34.08 -1.99
CA ASN A 132 -31.63 35.48 -1.70
C ASN A 132 -31.31 36.46 -2.84
N ASP A 133 -30.38 36.10 -3.72
CA ASP A 133 -30.03 36.84 -4.94
C ASP A 133 -30.99 36.61 -6.11
N ARG A 134 -32.06 35.83 -5.88
CA ARG A 134 -33.06 35.39 -6.87
C ARG A 134 -32.49 34.54 -8.00
N LYS A 135 -31.33 33.91 -7.79
CA LYS A 135 -30.74 32.95 -8.72
C LYS A 135 -30.94 31.53 -8.23
N GLU A 136 -30.96 30.60 -9.16
CA GLU A 136 -31.22 29.18 -8.90
C GLU A 136 -29.90 28.41 -8.85
N TYR A 137 -29.74 27.63 -7.78
CA TYR A 137 -28.55 26.82 -7.56
C TYR A 137 -28.96 25.41 -7.15
N MET A 138 -28.27 24.42 -7.67
CA MET A 138 -28.30 23.08 -7.10
C MET A 138 -27.39 23.02 -5.87
N GLN A 139 -27.90 22.48 -4.78
CA GLN A 139 -27.15 22.26 -3.55
C GLN A 139 -26.50 20.88 -3.59
N ILE A 140 -25.19 20.83 -3.44
CA ILE A 140 -24.41 19.59 -3.46
C ILE A 140 -23.61 19.48 -2.18
N THR A 141 -23.90 18.47 -1.37
CA THR A 141 -23.08 18.10 -0.22
C THR A 141 -21.82 17.39 -0.69
N LEU A 142 -20.67 17.94 -0.34
CA LEU A 142 -19.37 17.38 -0.68
C LEU A 142 -19.03 16.18 0.19
N GLU A 143 -18.40 15.17 -0.42
CA GLU A 143 -17.93 13.96 0.27
C GLU A 143 -16.65 14.21 1.10
N HIS A 144 -15.93 15.28 0.77
CA HIS A 144 -14.68 15.67 1.41
C HIS A 144 -14.68 17.16 1.76
N ASP A 145 -13.84 17.54 2.72
CA ASP A 145 -13.65 18.94 3.11
C ASP A 145 -13.26 19.80 1.90
N LEU A 146 -13.75 21.04 1.88
CA LEU A 146 -13.42 22.00 0.83
C LEU A 146 -12.25 22.89 1.24
N LYS A 147 -11.25 23.00 0.37
CA LYS A 147 -10.19 24.00 0.48
C LYS A 147 -10.74 25.36 0.06
N THR A 148 -10.86 26.26 1.03
CA THR A 148 -11.43 27.59 0.83
C THR A 148 -10.37 28.67 0.58
N GLU A 149 -9.11 28.40 0.92
CA GLU A 149 -7.96 29.25 0.62
C GLU A 149 -7.46 28.94 -0.79
N LEU A 150 -7.97 29.68 -1.77
CA LEU A 150 -7.85 29.29 -3.19
C LEU A 150 -6.50 29.63 -3.84
N ASN A 151 -5.72 30.59 -3.34
CA ASN A 151 -4.40 30.95 -3.91
C ASN A 151 -4.38 31.14 -5.45
N GLY A 152 -5.48 31.63 -6.04
CA GLY A 152 -5.64 31.79 -7.49
C GLY A 152 -6.32 30.63 -8.23
N LEU A 153 -6.74 29.58 -7.51
CA LEU A 153 -7.57 28.49 -8.01
C LEU A 153 -9.06 28.84 -7.99
N GLU A 154 -9.86 28.10 -8.74
CA GLU A 154 -11.32 28.14 -8.61
C GLU A 154 -11.79 27.31 -7.42
N LEU A 155 -12.94 27.66 -6.85
CA LEU A 155 -13.53 26.93 -5.72
C LEU A 155 -13.83 25.47 -6.10
N ALA A 156 -14.39 25.29 -7.31
CA ALA A 156 -14.62 24.01 -7.93
C ALA A 156 -14.71 24.20 -9.45
N TYR A 157 -14.33 23.17 -10.19
CA TYR A 157 -14.41 23.06 -11.64
C TYR A 157 -15.54 22.08 -11.96
N VAL A 158 -16.42 22.44 -12.89
CA VAL A 158 -17.56 21.60 -13.28
C VAL A 158 -17.41 21.21 -14.73
N PHE A 159 -17.62 19.94 -15.04
CA PHE A 159 -17.51 19.40 -16.37
C PHE A 159 -18.82 18.73 -16.78
N ASN A 160 -19.17 18.81 -18.07
CA ASN A 160 -20.28 18.03 -18.63
C ASN A 160 -19.88 16.56 -18.85
N ASP A 161 -20.82 15.77 -19.38
CA ASP A 161 -20.65 14.37 -19.77
C ASP A 161 -19.51 14.12 -20.79
N LYS A 162 -19.12 15.15 -21.55
CA LYS A 162 -17.98 15.13 -22.49
C LYS A 162 -16.66 15.63 -21.87
N LEU A 163 -16.63 15.82 -20.55
CA LEU A 163 -15.47 16.36 -19.81
C LEU A 163 -15.04 17.76 -20.28
N GLN A 164 -15.95 18.55 -20.85
CA GLN A 164 -15.70 19.94 -21.19
C GLN A 164 -15.95 20.82 -19.95
N HIS A 165 -14.99 21.69 -19.64
CA HIS A 165 -15.10 22.61 -18.50
C HIS A 165 -16.20 23.65 -18.73
N LEU A 166 -17.12 23.75 -17.79
CA LEU A 166 -18.27 24.66 -17.84
C LEU A 166 -17.92 25.99 -17.15
N SER A 167 -18.20 27.08 -17.85
CA SER A 167 -18.17 28.43 -17.26
C SER A 167 -19.56 28.83 -16.81
N PHE A 168 -19.65 29.64 -15.75
CA PHE A 168 -20.93 30.03 -15.18
C PHE A 168 -21.18 31.55 -15.29
N PRO A 169 -22.44 31.97 -15.51
CA PRO A 169 -22.81 33.39 -15.52
C PRO A 169 -22.67 34.06 -14.14
N TYR A 170 -22.48 33.28 -13.08
CA TYR A 170 -22.20 33.73 -11.73
C TYR A 170 -21.40 32.68 -10.96
N ASN A 171 -20.72 33.11 -9.90
CA ASN A 171 -19.76 32.27 -9.20
C ASN A 171 -20.45 31.12 -8.45
N ILE A 172 -19.77 29.96 -8.42
CA ILE A 172 -20.05 28.90 -7.46
C ILE A 172 -19.75 29.43 -6.06
N THR A 173 -20.64 29.18 -5.10
CA THR A 173 -20.45 29.55 -3.70
C THR A 173 -20.59 28.32 -2.80
N TYR A 174 -20.26 28.46 -1.52
CA TYR A 174 -20.38 27.37 -0.56
C TYR A 174 -20.93 27.86 0.78
N ILE A 175 -21.50 26.94 1.55
CA ILE A 175 -21.70 27.09 2.98
C ILE A 175 -21.09 25.90 3.72
N LEU A 176 -20.77 26.11 4.98
CA LEU A 176 -20.46 25.03 5.92
C LEU A 176 -21.74 24.76 6.72
N GLU A 177 -22.30 23.55 6.59
CA GLU A 177 -23.39 23.10 7.43
C GLU A 177 -22.85 22.28 8.59
N GLU A 178 -23.09 22.72 9.82
CA GLU A 178 -22.67 22.05 11.04
C GLU A 178 -23.85 21.25 11.63
N TYR A 179 -23.76 19.92 11.59
CA TYR A 179 -24.76 19.05 12.21
C TYR A 179 -24.46 18.80 13.70
N SER A 180 -23.18 18.82 14.07
CA SER A 180 -22.71 18.71 15.45
C SER A 180 -21.29 19.31 15.60
N PRO A 181 -20.75 19.47 16.82
CA PRO A 181 -19.39 19.97 17.03
C PRO A 181 -18.28 19.17 16.33
N THR A 182 -18.57 17.93 15.90
CA THR A 182 -17.60 17.04 15.24
C THR A 182 -18.05 16.58 13.86
N ILE A 183 -19.21 17.03 13.39
CA ILE A 183 -19.78 16.61 12.10
C ILE A 183 -20.26 17.87 11.39
N SER A 184 -19.55 18.24 10.34
CA SER A 184 -19.90 19.30 9.42
C SER A 184 -19.70 18.82 7.99
N SER A 185 -20.37 19.48 7.04
CA SER A 185 -20.20 19.22 5.61
C SER A 185 -20.23 20.52 4.83
N TYR A 186 -19.47 20.58 3.75
CA TYR A 186 -19.51 21.69 2.82
C TYR A 186 -20.61 21.44 1.80
N ILE A 187 -21.47 22.44 1.60
CA ILE A 187 -22.49 22.42 0.55
C ILE A 187 -22.08 23.44 -0.51
N LEU A 188 -21.83 22.97 -1.73
CA LEU A 188 -21.63 23.82 -2.90
C LEU A 188 -22.97 24.21 -3.52
N TYR A 189 -23.04 25.46 -3.95
CA TYR A 189 -24.13 26.01 -4.74
C TYR A 189 -23.65 26.15 -6.18
N ILE A 190 -24.01 25.19 -7.03
CA ILE A 190 -23.70 25.24 -8.46
C ILE A 190 -24.84 25.96 -9.20
N PRO A 191 -24.55 27.02 -9.97
CA PRO A 191 -25.53 27.70 -10.80
C PRO A 191 -26.34 26.75 -11.70
N SER A 192 -27.65 26.95 -11.77
CA SER A 192 -28.51 26.11 -12.62
C SER A 192 -28.34 26.38 -14.11
N SER A 193 -27.67 27.48 -14.46
CA SER A 193 -27.33 27.83 -15.82
C SER A 193 -25.83 27.95 -16.02
N TYR A 194 -25.34 27.53 -17.19
CA TYR A 194 -23.95 27.52 -17.59
C TYR A 194 -23.79 28.13 -18.99
N ILE A 195 -22.57 28.50 -19.34
CA ILE A 195 -22.20 28.98 -20.67
C ILE A 195 -21.69 27.78 -21.44
N ASP A 196 -22.41 27.42 -22.51
CA ASP A 196 -22.06 26.32 -23.38
C ASP A 196 -20.69 26.57 -24.03
N PRO A 197 -19.73 25.62 -23.93
CA PRO A 197 -18.36 25.85 -24.38
C PRO A 197 -18.23 25.96 -25.90
N ASP A 198 -19.17 25.40 -26.67
CA ASP A 198 -19.11 25.35 -28.13
C ASP A 198 -19.83 26.55 -28.78
N THR A 199 -20.93 27.00 -28.17
CA THR A 199 -21.81 28.06 -28.70
C THR A 199 -21.69 29.38 -27.95
N ASN A 200 -21.13 29.36 -26.73
CA ASN A 200 -21.04 30.50 -25.82
C ASN A 200 -22.41 31.10 -25.44
N GLU A 201 -23.49 30.33 -25.61
CA GLU A 201 -24.85 30.67 -25.17
C GLU A 201 -25.07 30.22 -23.73
N THR A 202 -26.01 30.88 -23.03
CA THR A 202 -26.38 30.45 -21.67
C THR A 202 -27.47 29.39 -21.74
N LEU A 203 -27.16 28.18 -21.27
CA LEU A 203 -28.08 27.06 -21.16
C LEU A 203 -28.40 26.76 -19.70
N THR A 204 -29.45 25.99 -19.45
CA THR A 204 -29.86 25.53 -18.12
C THR A 204 -29.77 24.01 -18.07
N PHE A 205 -29.24 23.46 -16.98
CA PHE A 205 -29.24 22.03 -16.76
C PHE A 205 -30.66 21.46 -16.73
N GLN A 206 -30.81 20.26 -17.28
CA GLN A 206 -32.04 19.49 -17.30
C GLN A 206 -31.96 18.34 -16.28
N GLU A 207 -33.12 17.83 -15.89
CA GLU A 207 -33.20 16.63 -15.06
C GLU A 207 -32.48 15.46 -15.74
N GLY A 208 -31.59 14.80 -15.00
CA GLY A 208 -30.79 13.68 -15.50
C GLY A 208 -29.47 14.07 -16.19
N ASP A 209 -29.17 15.36 -16.34
CA ASP A 209 -27.85 15.80 -16.83
C ASP A 209 -26.76 15.35 -15.85
N VAL A 210 -25.70 14.70 -16.35
CA VAL A 210 -24.58 14.26 -15.53
C VAL A 210 -23.46 15.29 -15.59
N ILE A 211 -22.99 15.72 -14.42
CA ILE A 211 -21.83 16.60 -14.28
C ILE A 211 -20.75 15.94 -13.43
N ALA A 212 -19.49 16.19 -13.79
CA ALA A 212 -18.35 15.86 -12.96
C ALA A 212 -17.85 17.12 -12.26
N LEU A 213 -17.77 17.05 -10.94
CA LEU A 213 -17.27 18.12 -10.08
C LEU A 213 -15.84 17.79 -9.67
N ARG A 214 -14.91 18.72 -9.87
CA ARG A 214 -13.55 18.67 -9.30
C ARG A 214 -13.36 19.83 -8.33
N TYR A 215 -12.97 19.54 -7.11
CA TYR A 215 -12.61 20.54 -6.11
C TYR A 215 -11.34 20.11 -5.39
N ASN A 216 -10.80 20.94 -4.52
CA ASN A 216 -9.63 20.57 -3.71
C ASN A 216 -10.03 20.45 -2.25
N SER A 217 -9.54 19.43 -1.57
CA SER A 217 -9.61 19.31 -0.11
C SER A 217 -8.29 19.75 0.54
N PRO A 218 -8.33 20.33 1.75
CA PRO A 218 -7.10 20.69 2.46
C PRO A 218 -6.28 19.43 2.81
N VAL A 219 -4.95 19.52 2.68
CA VAL A 219 -4.03 18.48 3.14
C VAL A 219 -4.06 18.40 4.67
N LYS A 220 -4.17 17.18 5.21
CA LYS A 220 -3.94 16.93 6.64
C LYS A 220 -2.44 17.03 6.91
N LYS A 221 -2.04 18.00 7.74
CA LYS A 221 -0.63 18.40 7.97
C LYS A 221 0.20 17.42 8.80
N GLY A 222 -0.27 16.20 9.00
CA GLY A 222 0.40 15.26 9.89
C GLY A 222 -0.09 13.83 9.75
N LEU A 223 0.64 12.93 10.39
CA LEU A 223 0.45 11.50 10.38
C LEU A 223 -0.13 11.07 11.72
N SER A 224 -1.23 10.31 11.72
CA SER A 224 -1.63 9.61 12.95
C SER A 224 -1.02 8.22 12.94
N ILE A 225 -0.15 7.93 13.90
CA ILE A 225 0.48 6.61 14.07
C ILE A 225 0.07 6.00 15.41
N GLY A 226 -0.51 4.81 15.38
CA GLY A 226 -0.73 3.97 16.56
C GLY A 226 0.21 2.77 16.51
N ILE A 227 0.94 2.50 17.59
CA ILE A 227 1.72 1.27 17.73
C ILE A 227 0.83 0.21 18.37
N GLY A 228 0.70 -0.93 17.70
CA GLY A 228 -0.04 -2.09 18.15
C GLY A 228 0.88 -3.09 18.83
N LYS A 229 1.11 -4.23 18.18
CA LYS A 229 1.95 -5.31 18.71
C LYS A 229 3.41 -5.12 18.32
N LEU A 230 4.28 -5.72 19.13
CA LEU A 230 5.72 -5.72 18.93
C LEU A 230 6.23 -7.15 18.87
N TYR A 231 7.17 -7.41 17.96
CA TYR A 231 7.76 -8.73 17.76
C TYR A 231 9.26 -8.61 17.60
N LEU A 232 9.98 -9.58 18.15
CA LEU A 232 11.43 -9.68 18.02
C LEU A 232 11.78 -10.86 17.14
N GLU A 233 12.64 -10.63 16.17
CA GLU A 233 13.17 -11.66 15.30
C GLU A 233 14.51 -12.15 15.86
N ASN A 234 14.51 -13.35 16.42
CA ASN A 234 15.71 -14.01 16.88
C ASN A 234 16.58 -14.43 15.67
N ARG A 235 17.90 -14.43 15.84
CA ARG A 235 18.86 -14.94 14.85
C ARG A 235 18.64 -16.38 14.41
N GLY A 236 18.04 -17.18 15.28
CA GLY A 236 17.85 -18.60 15.07
C GLY A 236 19.16 -19.39 15.25
N TYR A 237 19.03 -20.71 15.11
CA TYR A 237 20.11 -21.64 15.41
C TYR A 237 21.27 -21.54 14.41
N ASN A 238 22.51 -21.52 14.89
CA ASN A 238 23.75 -21.50 14.07
C ASN A 238 23.93 -20.29 13.14
N TYR A 239 23.22 -19.18 13.37
CA TYR A 239 23.35 -17.96 12.55
C TYR A 239 24.80 -17.47 12.41
N ALA A 240 25.57 -17.46 13.50
CA ALA A 240 26.96 -16.99 13.48
C ALA A 240 27.89 -17.81 12.57
N SER A 241 27.59 -19.10 12.37
CA SER A 241 28.36 -19.98 11.49
C SER A 241 27.82 -20.02 10.06
N HIS A 242 26.53 -19.75 9.87
CA HIS A 242 25.82 -19.89 8.59
C HIS A 242 24.88 -18.70 8.35
N THR A 243 25.44 -17.50 8.18
CA THR A 243 24.66 -16.28 7.87
C THR A 243 24.03 -16.31 6.47
N ASP A 244 24.43 -17.27 5.64
CA ASP A 244 24.02 -17.50 4.27
C ASP A 244 22.73 -18.33 4.15
N ILE A 245 22.33 -19.05 5.20
CA ILE A 245 21.12 -19.87 5.17
C ILE A 245 19.88 -18.95 5.15
N PRO A 246 19.01 -19.03 4.13
CA PRO A 246 17.76 -18.28 4.11
C PRO A 246 16.87 -18.66 5.29
N LYS A 247 15.98 -17.75 5.70
CA LYS A 247 14.90 -18.11 6.63
C LYS A 247 13.89 -19.03 5.94
N ALA A 248 13.44 -18.58 4.77
CA ALA A 248 12.68 -19.36 3.82
C ALA A 248 13.14 -18.99 2.41
N GLU A 249 12.96 -19.91 1.49
CA GLU A 249 13.42 -19.81 0.11
C GLU A 249 12.39 -20.44 -0.85
N VAL A 250 12.44 -19.99 -2.10
CA VAL A 250 11.73 -20.60 -3.22
C VAL A 250 12.77 -21.11 -4.20
N LEU A 251 12.70 -22.38 -4.60
CA LEU A 251 13.65 -22.99 -5.51
C LEU A 251 12.93 -23.45 -6.78
N LEU A 252 13.51 -23.16 -7.94
CA LEU A 252 13.05 -23.71 -9.21
C LEU A 252 13.97 -24.86 -9.58
N VAL A 253 13.45 -26.08 -9.57
CA VAL A 253 14.25 -27.31 -9.72
C VAL A 253 13.83 -28.08 -10.96
N ASN A 254 14.83 -28.55 -11.70
CA ASN A 254 14.64 -29.52 -12.76
C ASN A 254 15.13 -30.88 -12.27
N THR A 255 14.21 -31.81 -12.05
CA THR A 255 14.51 -33.16 -11.57
C THR A 255 13.87 -34.19 -12.49
N SER A 256 14.58 -35.30 -12.68
CA SER A 256 14.11 -36.46 -13.40
C SER A 256 13.02 -37.24 -12.64
N SER A 257 12.94 -37.08 -11.31
CA SER A 257 11.89 -37.65 -10.46
C SER A 257 11.87 -37.06 -9.04
N ASP A 258 10.73 -37.17 -8.35
CA ASP A 258 10.52 -36.68 -6.98
C ASP A 258 11.47 -37.32 -5.95
N ASN A 259 12.07 -38.47 -6.28
CA ASN A 259 12.97 -39.22 -5.40
C ASN A 259 14.45 -38.87 -5.59
N ALA A 260 14.81 -38.04 -6.58
CA ALA A 260 16.18 -37.71 -6.91
C ALA A 260 16.73 -36.56 -6.03
N TYR A 261 16.89 -36.80 -4.72
CA TYR A 261 17.33 -35.80 -3.73
C TYR A 261 18.60 -35.02 -4.13
N SER A 262 19.55 -35.67 -4.81
CA SER A 262 20.76 -35.01 -5.30
C SER A 262 20.48 -33.93 -6.36
N GLU A 263 19.38 -34.07 -7.12
CA GLU A 263 18.96 -33.12 -8.16
C GLU A 263 18.27 -31.89 -7.53
N PHE A 264 17.57 -32.07 -6.41
CA PHE A 264 17.04 -30.97 -5.58
C PHE A 264 18.12 -30.13 -4.91
N THR A 265 19.33 -30.66 -4.81
CA THR A 265 20.49 -29.96 -4.22
C THR A 265 21.50 -29.49 -5.28
N SER A 266 21.28 -29.81 -6.57
CA SER A 266 22.12 -29.39 -7.68
C SER A 266 21.47 -28.28 -8.52
N GLY A 267 21.65 -27.04 -8.05
CA GLY A 267 21.60 -25.75 -8.76
C GLY A 267 20.54 -25.49 -9.83
N TYR A 268 19.49 -24.74 -9.46
CA TYR A 268 19.28 -23.34 -9.85
C TYR A 268 18.64 -22.60 -8.66
N TYR A 269 19.19 -21.46 -8.24
CA TYR A 269 18.90 -20.86 -6.92
C TYR A 269 18.40 -19.42 -7.08
N TYR A 270 17.07 -19.24 -7.12
CA TYR A 270 16.46 -17.93 -6.94
C TYR A 270 16.07 -17.78 -5.46
N GLN A 271 17.04 -17.44 -4.62
CA GLN A 271 16.78 -17.21 -3.21
C GLN A 271 16.19 -15.80 -3.03
N THR A 272 14.87 -15.72 -2.89
CA THR A 272 14.25 -14.53 -2.34
C THR A 272 13.92 -14.77 -0.86
N PRO A 273 14.45 -13.95 0.07
CA PRO A 273 14.07 -14.06 1.46
C PRO A 273 12.61 -13.64 1.61
N ILE A 274 11.74 -14.60 1.95
CA ILE A 274 10.36 -14.33 2.34
C ILE A 274 10.40 -13.51 3.64
N GLN A 275 9.84 -12.29 3.64
CA GLN A 275 9.72 -11.52 4.87
C GLN A 275 8.78 -12.24 5.83
N LEU A 276 9.20 -12.31 7.09
CA LEU A 276 8.40 -12.88 8.16
C LEU A 276 7.21 -11.98 8.41
N THR A 277 6.02 -12.56 8.33
CA THR A 277 4.83 -11.92 8.91
C THR A 277 4.69 -12.39 10.35
N PRO A 278 4.54 -11.49 11.33
CA PRO A 278 4.44 -11.91 12.71
C PRO A 278 3.13 -12.66 12.97
N PHE A 279 3.24 -13.98 13.23
CA PHE A 279 2.23 -14.87 13.79
C PHE A 279 0.77 -14.59 13.38
N SER A 280 0.55 -14.52 12.08
CA SER A 280 -0.76 -14.69 11.48
C SER A 280 -0.97 -16.20 11.33
N THR A 281 -1.74 -16.79 12.25
CA THR A 281 -1.94 -18.25 12.31
C THR A 281 -3.41 -18.54 12.09
N GLU A 282 -3.72 -19.70 11.52
CA GLU A 282 -5.11 -20.16 11.38
C GLU A 282 -5.92 -20.03 12.69
N TYR A 283 -5.25 -20.21 13.84
CA TYR A 283 -5.86 -20.11 15.18
C TYR A 283 -6.34 -18.71 15.56
N ASN A 284 -5.74 -17.65 15.00
CA ASN A 284 -6.16 -16.27 15.26
C ASN A 284 -6.93 -15.65 14.08
N ASN A 285 -7.17 -16.42 13.01
CA ASN A 285 -7.89 -16.03 11.81
C ASN A 285 -7.35 -14.73 11.18
N ARG A 286 -6.06 -14.45 11.38
CA ARG A 286 -5.33 -13.38 10.72
C ARG A 286 -4.35 -14.02 9.76
N TYR A 287 -4.33 -13.50 8.55
CA TYR A 287 -3.42 -13.86 7.47
C TYR A 287 -2.79 -12.55 7.02
N SER A 288 -1.47 -12.50 6.87
CA SER A 288 -0.80 -11.40 6.18
C SER A 288 -0.35 -11.94 4.83
N ALA A 289 -0.76 -11.26 3.77
CA ALA A 289 -0.50 -11.66 2.40
C ALA A 289 0.69 -10.85 1.89
N VAL A 290 1.83 -11.51 1.71
CA VAL A 290 3.00 -10.87 1.09
C VAL A 290 3.03 -11.31 -0.38
N LYS A 291 2.86 -10.34 -1.29
CA LYS A 291 3.13 -10.58 -2.71
C LYS A 291 4.65 -10.61 -2.90
N ILE A 292 5.16 -11.72 -3.42
CA ILE A 292 6.59 -11.86 -3.73
C ILE A 292 6.72 -11.96 -5.24
N ASP A 293 7.07 -10.83 -5.84
CA ASP A 293 7.35 -10.76 -7.27
C ASP A 293 8.73 -11.35 -7.57
N LEU A 294 8.73 -12.54 -8.18
CA LEU A 294 9.96 -13.23 -8.56
C LEU A 294 10.47 -12.67 -9.90
N ASN A 295 11.48 -11.80 -9.85
CA ASN A 295 12.11 -11.29 -11.06
C ASN A 295 13.11 -12.31 -11.63
N PHE A 296 12.69 -13.06 -12.64
CA PHE A 296 13.50 -14.08 -13.30
C PHE A 296 14.47 -13.54 -14.38
N THR A 297 14.54 -12.22 -14.58
CA THR A 297 15.39 -11.61 -15.64
C THR A 297 16.86 -12.03 -15.50
N SER A 298 17.38 -12.10 -14.27
CA SER A 298 18.76 -12.54 -13.99
C SER A 298 19.01 -14.02 -14.31
N LEU A 299 17.97 -14.87 -14.30
CA LEU A 299 18.09 -16.29 -14.67
C LEU A 299 18.25 -16.46 -16.19
N TYR A 300 17.59 -15.63 -16.99
CA TYR A 300 17.73 -15.63 -18.45
C TYR A 300 19.14 -15.19 -18.90
N GLU A 301 19.76 -14.24 -18.20
CA GLU A 301 21.15 -13.82 -18.47
C GLU A 301 22.16 -14.97 -18.33
N SER A 302 21.94 -15.86 -17.37
CA SER A 302 22.83 -16.99 -17.08
C SER A 302 22.68 -18.17 -18.07
N THR A 303 21.51 -18.30 -18.71
CA THR A 303 21.17 -19.48 -19.54
C THR A 303 21.28 -19.21 -21.04
N SER A 304 21.46 -17.95 -21.47
CA SER A 304 21.43 -17.54 -22.89
C SER A 304 20.11 -17.93 -23.61
N SER A 305 19.10 -18.32 -22.85
CA SER A 305 17.79 -18.76 -23.30
C SER A 305 16.79 -17.66 -22.98
N THR A 306 15.74 -17.53 -23.78
CA THR A 306 14.56 -16.70 -23.46
C THR A 306 13.45 -17.52 -22.82
N VAL A 307 13.71 -18.80 -22.53
CA VAL A 307 12.76 -19.75 -21.93
C VAL A 307 13.41 -20.41 -20.71
N LEU A 308 12.74 -20.31 -19.56
CA LEU A 308 13.14 -20.95 -18.31
C LEU A 308 12.32 -22.22 -18.13
N ASN A 309 12.99 -23.38 -18.20
CA ASN A 309 12.35 -24.69 -17.99
C ASN A 309 12.69 -25.23 -16.61
N PHE A 310 11.67 -25.52 -15.80
CA PHE A 310 11.79 -26.22 -14.52
C PHE A 310 10.69 -27.28 -14.41
N THR A 311 10.88 -28.23 -13.51
CA THR A 311 9.88 -29.27 -13.23
C THR A 311 9.12 -29.04 -11.94
N HIS A 312 9.73 -28.36 -10.96
CA HIS A 312 9.20 -28.18 -9.62
C HIS A 312 9.47 -26.77 -9.10
N ILE A 313 8.53 -26.24 -8.31
CA ILE A 313 8.71 -25.06 -7.44
C ILE A 313 8.73 -25.58 -6.01
N VAL A 314 9.83 -25.39 -5.30
CA VAL A 314 10.02 -25.90 -3.94
C VAL A 314 10.07 -24.74 -2.97
N PHE A 315 9.19 -24.77 -1.98
CA PHE A 315 9.22 -23.84 -0.85
C PHE A 315 9.88 -24.54 0.34
N SER A 316 10.88 -23.88 0.92
CA SER A 316 11.76 -24.48 1.91
C SER A 316 11.98 -23.50 3.07
N VAL A 317 12.05 -24.03 4.29
CA VAL A 317 12.36 -23.27 5.52
C VAL A 317 13.56 -23.94 6.18
N PRO A 318 14.78 -23.63 5.71
CA PRO A 318 15.95 -24.37 6.18
C PRO A 318 16.35 -23.99 7.61
N ASN A 319 15.83 -22.88 8.16
CA ASN A 319 16.02 -22.51 9.55
C ASN A 319 14.87 -23.05 10.43
N PRO A 320 15.15 -23.98 11.38
CA PRO A 320 14.12 -24.66 12.16
C PRO A 320 13.39 -23.77 13.17
N THR A 321 13.79 -22.50 13.33
CA THR A 321 13.10 -21.55 14.20
C THR A 321 11.92 -20.84 13.53
N TYR A 322 11.64 -21.15 12.27
CA TYR A 322 10.56 -20.54 11.50
C TYR A 322 9.60 -21.59 10.94
N GLU A 323 8.39 -21.15 10.64
CA GLU A 323 7.33 -21.91 9.98
C GLU A 323 6.86 -21.10 8.76
N LEU A 324 6.57 -21.78 7.65
CA LEU A 324 6.03 -21.18 6.44
C LEU A 324 4.65 -21.75 6.16
N THR A 325 3.66 -20.85 6.10
CA THR A 325 2.30 -21.17 5.68
C THR A 325 2.05 -20.49 4.34
N ILE A 326 1.65 -21.26 3.34
CA ILE A 326 1.35 -20.77 1.99
C ILE A 326 -0.17 -20.84 1.81
N ASN A 327 -0.79 -19.69 1.55
CA ASN A 327 -2.22 -19.63 1.26
C ASN A 327 -2.52 -19.91 -0.22
N GLU A 328 -1.84 -19.19 -1.11
CA GLU A 328 -1.98 -19.37 -2.56
C GLU A 328 -0.63 -19.15 -3.27
N ILE A 329 -0.51 -19.72 -4.47
CA ILE A 329 0.56 -19.43 -5.41
C ILE A 329 -0.10 -19.04 -6.73
N VAL A 330 0.23 -17.85 -7.23
CA VAL A 330 -0.29 -17.31 -8.49
C VAL A 330 0.88 -17.14 -9.47
N ILE A 331 0.71 -17.63 -10.70
CA ILE A 331 1.68 -17.44 -11.79
C ILE A 331 0.99 -16.57 -12.85
N LEU A 332 1.46 -15.33 -12.97
CA LEU A 332 0.91 -14.36 -13.92
C LEU A 332 1.84 -14.23 -15.13
N GLN A 333 1.26 -14.24 -16.32
CA GLN A 333 1.95 -13.86 -17.55
C GLN A 333 1.54 -12.42 -17.89
N GLU A 334 2.45 -11.46 -17.78
CA GLU A 334 2.21 -10.10 -18.29
C GLU A 334 2.38 -10.09 -19.82
N SER A 335 1.29 -9.91 -20.57
CA SER A 335 1.34 -9.64 -22.00
C SER A 335 1.64 -8.15 -22.23
N TYR A 336 2.92 -7.81 -22.47
CA TYR A 336 3.29 -6.52 -23.05
C TYR A 336 3.27 -6.61 -24.58
N GLU A 337 2.09 -6.67 -25.18
CA GLU A 337 1.95 -6.30 -26.59
C GLU A 337 0.96 -5.13 -26.73
N PRO A 338 1.32 -4.03 -27.44
CA PRO A 338 0.35 -3.05 -27.88
C PRO A 338 -0.44 -3.65 -29.05
N THR A 339 -1.26 -4.65 -28.77
CA THR A 339 -2.16 -5.28 -29.74
C THR A 339 -3.59 -4.99 -29.33
N THR A 340 -4.46 -4.81 -30.32
CA THR A 340 -5.91 -4.57 -30.17
C THR A 340 -6.67 -5.83 -29.74
N GLN A 341 -6.07 -6.67 -28.89
CA GLN A 341 -6.62 -7.93 -28.40
C GLN A 341 -6.22 -8.08 -26.92
N ASP A 342 -7.12 -7.67 -26.02
CA ASP A 342 -7.00 -7.84 -24.57
C ASP A 342 -7.37 -9.28 -24.19
N GLY A 343 -6.36 -10.15 -24.03
CA GLY A 343 -6.51 -11.47 -23.42
C GLY A 343 -5.78 -11.53 -22.08
N SER A 344 -6.43 -12.05 -21.04
CA SER A 344 -5.84 -12.23 -19.71
C SER A 344 -5.91 -13.68 -19.25
N PHE A 345 -4.82 -14.19 -18.68
CA PHE A 345 -4.76 -15.52 -18.07
C PHE A 345 -4.53 -15.38 -16.56
N ASP A 346 -5.44 -15.95 -15.76
CA ASP A 346 -5.27 -16.13 -14.31
C ASP A 346 -5.19 -17.63 -14.00
N GLY A 347 -4.13 -18.06 -13.32
CA GLY A 347 -3.88 -19.44 -12.94
C GLY A 347 -3.58 -19.55 -11.45
N ARG A 348 -4.43 -20.26 -10.72
CA ARG A 348 -4.28 -20.55 -9.29
C ARG A 348 -3.92 -22.01 -9.09
N THR A 349 -2.87 -22.23 -8.30
CA THR A 349 -2.52 -23.58 -7.83
C THR A 349 -2.78 -23.66 -6.33
N TRP A 350 -3.73 -24.52 -5.93
CA TRP A 350 -4.08 -24.73 -4.54
C TRP A 350 -3.16 -25.77 -3.89
N GLN A 351 -2.98 -25.70 -2.57
CA GLN A 351 -2.32 -26.77 -1.83
C GLN A 351 -3.10 -28.08 -2.04
N TYR A 352 -2.42 -29.11 -2.57
CA TYR A 352 -2.94 -30.45 -2.88
C TYR A 352 -3.77 -30.57 -4.17
N THR A 353 -3.08 -30.41 -5.31
CA THR A 353 -3.41 -31.01 -6.63
C THR A 353 -4.53 -30.39 -7.46
N GLU A 354 -4.97 -29.19 -7.12
CA GLU A 354 -5.99 -28.46 -7.89
C GLU A 354 -5.35 -27.28 -8.64
N ILE A 355 -5.46 -27.32 -9.99
CA ILE A 355 -5.20 -26.15 -10.85
C ILE A 355 -6.54 -25.58 -11.26
N GLU A 356 -6.73 -24.30 -10.99
CA GLU A 356 -7.83 -23.50 -11.48
C GLU A 356 -7.26 -22.46 -12.45
N SER A 357 -7.65 -22.53 -13.72
CA SER A 357 -7.23 -21.56 -14.73
C SER A 357 -8.43 -20.87 -15.36
N PHE A 358 -8.29 -19.58 -15.59
CA PHE A 358 -9.25 -18.72 -16.24
C PHE A 358 -8.57 -18.01 -17.39
N ASP A 359 -9.02 -18.30 -18.60
CA ASP A 359 -8.68 -17.56 -19.81
C ASP A 359 -9.83 -16.62 -20.11
N ALA A 360 -9.55 -15.32 -20.16
CA ALA A 360 -10.49 -14.28 -20.56
C ALA A 360 -10.01 -13.64 -21.86
N ASP A 361 -10.92 -13.49 -22.83
CA ASP A 361 -10.67 -12.83 -24.12
C ASP A 361 -11.65 -11.65 -24.31
N GLU A 362 -11.47 -10.86 -25.37
CA GLU A 362 -12.36 -9.75 -25.73
C GLU A 362 -13.78 -10.21 -26.08
N ALA A 363 -13.94 -11.49 -26.39
CA ALA A 363 -15.20 -12.15 -26.65
C ALA A 363 -15.55 -13.06 -25.45
N PRO A 364 -16.48 -12.65 -24.56
CA PRO A 364 -16.83 -13.43 -23.36
C PRO A 364 -17.37 -14.84 -23.67
N GLU A 365 -17.81 -15.09 -24.91
CA GLU A 365 -18.16 -16.42 -25.40
C GLU A 365 -16.98 -17.39 -25.54
N ASP A 366 -15.76 -16.87 -25.66
CA ASP A 366 -14.51 -17.63 -25.78
C ASP A 366 -13.79 -17.77 -24.44
N ASP A 367 -14.27 -17.10 -23.38
CA ASP A 367 -13.78 -17.26 -22.01
C ASP A 367 -13.88 -18.72 -21.57
N SER A 368 -12.81 -19.24 -20.98
CA SER A 368 -12.75 -20.62 -20.55
C SER A 368 -12.31 -20.74 -19.10
N TYR A 369 -13.13 -21.43 -18.31
CA TYR A 369 -12.79 -21.83 -16.95
C TYR A 369 -12.44 -23.32 -16.95
N GLN A 370 -11.25 -23.65 -16.47
CA GLN A 370 -10.81 -25.02 -16.34
C GLN A 370 -10.35 -25.31 -14.91
N LEU A 371 -11.10 -26.20 -14.24
CA LEU A 371 -10.68 -26.82 -12.98
C LEU A 371 -10.14 -28.22 -13.27
N SER A 372 -8.84 -28.42 -13.03
CA SER A 372 -8.19 -29.72 -13.18
C SER A 372 -7.82 -30.28 -11.80
N LEU A 373 -8.50 -31.35 -11.41
CA LEU A 373 -8.21 -32.12 -10.20
C LEU A 373 -7.27 -33.28 -10.57
N SER A 374 -6.01 -33.19 -10.19
CA SER A 374 -5.06 -34.31 -10.35
C SER A 374 -5.09 -35.19 -9.09
N ASN A 375 -5.01 -36.51 -9.24
CA ASN A 375 -4.77 -37.42 -8.09
C ASN A 375 -3.28 -37.60 -7.79
N ASN A 376 -2.41 -36.97 -8.58
CA ASN A 376 -0.97 -36.95 -8.36
C ASN A 376 -0.56 -35.54 -7.92
N PRO A 377 0.31 -35.39 -6.90
CA PRO A 377 1.01 -34.13 -6.60
C PRO A 377 1.54 -33.50 -7.88
N LEU A 378 1.32 -32.20 -8.06
CA LEU A 378 1.93 -31.41 -9.12
C LEU A 378 3.40 -31.12 -8.81
#